data_AF-A0AAV2CFG3-F1
#
_entry.id   AF-A0AAV2CFG3-F1
#
_cell.length_a   1.000
_cell.length_b   1.000
_cell.length_c   1.000
_cell.angle_alpha   90.00
_cell.angle_beta   90.00
_cell.angle_gamma   90.00
#
_symmetry.space_group_name_H-M   'P 1'
#
loop_
_entity.id
_entity.type
_entity.pdbx_description
1 polymer ?
#
loop_
_entity_poly.entity_id
_entity_poly.type
_entity_poly.pdbx_seq_one_letter_code
_entity_poly.pdbx_strand_id
1 'polypeptide(L)'
;MSVDRRLRREESVTSAILGWGTGGSWQLLLETLDELPPSFVVEEEFFLGELNLRQCRRKIFYGHYTTAVRVLSSSNVAPYSDATLVALQYKHHDSSPFLPTLPVDHHPLVGSSFVVLDMIRSFPHGTSCGRDGFRAQHLMDYLGGAAVAISDELIASNTMER
;
A
#
# COMPACT_ATOMS: atom_id res chain seq x y z
N MET A 1 18.27 19.23 -23.68
CA MET A 1 16.82 19.01 -23.94
C MET A 1 16.22 17.86 -23.09
N SER A 2 16.64 17.67 -21.83
CA SER A 2 16.21 16.55 -20.96
C SER A 2 15.38 17.01 -19.74
N VAL A 3 15.59 18.25 -19.28
CA VAL A 3 14.93 18.85 -18.10
C VAL A 3 13.42 19.01 -18.30
N ASP A 4 13.02 19.32 -19.53
CA ASP A 4 11.65 19.69 -19.90
C ASP A 4 10.65 18.51 -19.92
N ARG A 5 11.15 17.27 -20.00
CA ARG A 5 10.31 16.05 -19.89
C ARG A 5 10.10 15.63 -18.44
N ARG A 6 11.06 15.96 -17.58
CA ARG A 6 10.99 15.63 -16.15
C ARG A 6 10.04 16.59 -15.44
N LEU A 7 10.13 17.88 -15.75
CA LEU A 7 9.23 18.89 -15.21
C LEU A 7 7.77 18.59 -15.56
N ARG A 8 7.50 18.26 -16.84
CA ARG A 8 6.15 17.86 -17.29
C ARG A 8 5.61 16.61 -16.61
N ARG A 9 6.47 15.65 -16.27
CA ARG A 9 6.06 14.45 -15.52
C ARG A 9 5.76 14.77 -14.06
N GLU A 10 6.57 15.61 -13.43
CA GLU A 10 6.37 16.02 -12.04
C GLU A 10 5.06 16.83 -11.93
N GLU A 11 4.80 17.76 -12.85
CA GLU A 11 3.55 18.53 -12.91
C GLU A 11 2.32 17.64 -13.14
N SER A 12 2.43 16.66 -14.05
CA SER A 12 1.38 15.67 -14.33
C SER A 12 1.05 14.78 -13.12
N VAL A 13 2.06 14.33 -12.38
CA VAL A 13 1.87 13.54 -11.16
C VAL A 13 1.23 14.40 -10.06
N THR A 14 1.65 15.66 -9.94
CA THR A 14 1.15 16.56 -8.90
C THR A 14 -0.30 16.95 -9.15
N SER A 15 -0.69 17.20 -10.40
CA SER A 15 -2.10 17.46 -10.76
C SER A 15 -2.98 16.23 -10.57
N ALA A 16 -2.46 15.04 -10.88
CA ALA A 16 -3.16 13.78 -10.67
C ALA A 16 -3.50 13.55 -9.20
N ILE A 17 -2.55 13.77 -8.29
CA ILE A 17 -2.74 13.61 -6.84
C ILE A 17 -3.81 14.58 -6.31
N LEU A 18 -3.86 15.81 -6.83
CA LEU A 18 -4.87 16.80 -6.44
C LEU A 18 -6.29 16.43 -6.92
N GLY A 19 -6.41 15.68 -8.03
CA GLY A 19 -7.68 15.19 -8.56
C GLY A 19 -8.26 13.96 -7.85
N TRP A 20 -7.52 13.33 -6.93
CA TRP A 20 -7.94 12.10 -6.25
C TRP A 20 -9.05 12.32 -5.20
N GLY A 21 -9.38 13.56 -4.85
CA GLY A 21 -10.41 13.89 -3.86
C GLY A 21 -11.87 13.73 -4.34
N THR A 22 -12.12 13.68 -5.65
CA THR A 22 -13.49 13.64 -6.21
C THR A 22 -13.56 12.71 -7.42
N GLY A 23 -13.46 11.39 -7.19
CA GLY A 23 -13.76 10.38 -8.23
C GLY A 23 -12.84 10.35 -9.47
N GLY A 24 -11.85 11.24 -9.56
CA GLY A 24 -10.97 11.41 -10.72
C GLY A 24 -9.96 10.28 -10.95
N SER A 25 -9.87 9.31 -10.04
CA SER A 25 -8.99 8.14 -10.18
C SER A 25 -9.31 7.33 -11.43
N TRP A 26 -10.58 7.24 -11.84
CA TRP A 26 -10.97 6.49 -13.05
C TRP A 26 -10.72 7.27 -14.34
N GLN A 27 -10.94 8.59 -14.32
CA GLN A 27 -10.68 9.45 -15.48
C GLN A 27 -9.19 9.45 -15.84
N LEU A 28 -8.31 9.60 -14.84
CA LEU A 28 -6.86 9.51 -15.03
C LEU A 28 -6.43 8.12 -15.52
N LEU A 29 -7.05 7.05 -15.03
CA LEU A 29 -6.76 5.70 -15.49
C LEU A 29 -7.11 5.54 -16.97
N LEU A 30 -8.25 6.07 -17.41
CA LEU A 30 -8.66 6.10 -18.82
C LEU A 30 -7.75 6.99 -19.68
N GLU A 31 -7.41 8.18 -19.22
CA GLU A 31 -6.51 9.12 -19.94
C GLU A 31 -5.09 8.56 -20.05
N THR A 32 -4.59 7.90 -19.00
CA THR A 32 -3.29 7.23 -19.00
C THR A 32 -3.30 5.98 -19.89
N LEU A 33 -4.45 5.31 -20.02
CA LEU A 33 -4.63 4.19 -20.94
C LEU A 33 -4.72 4.66 -22.40
N ASP A 34 -5.30 5.83 -22.66
CA ASP A 34 -5.43 6.42 -24.00
C ASP A 34 -4.07 6.95 -24.53
N GLU A 35 -3.17 7.37 -23.63
CA GLU A 35 -1.78 7.74 -23.96
C GLU A 35 -0.82 6.53 -24.13
N LEU A 36 -1.26 5.30 -23.85
CA LEU A 36 -0.45 4.11 -24.14
C LEU A 36 -0.50 3.78 -25.63
N PRO A 37 0.62 3.36 -26.25
CA PRO A 37 0.61 2.89 -27.63
C PRO A 37 -0.39 1.73 -27.79
N PRO A 38 -0.98 1.53 -28.98
CA PRO A 38 -2.10 0.61 -29.29
C PRO A 38 -1.81 -0.88 -29.02
N SER A 39 -0.71 -1.20 -28.34
CA SER A 39 -0.47 -2.49 -27.72
C SER A 39 -1.32 -2.77 -26.47
N PHE A 40 -2.11 -1.81 -25.99
CA PHE A 40 -3.11 -2.01 -24.93
C PHE A 40 -4.53 -2.06 -25.50
N VAL A 41 -4.70 -2.57 -26.72
CA VAL A 41 -6.02 -3.04 -27.12
C VAL A 41 -6.28 -4.30 -26.30
N VAL A 42 -7.39 -4.30 -25.55
CA VAL A 42 -8.00 -5.52 -25.02
C VAL A 42 -8.53 -6.28 -26.24
N GLU A 43 -7.62 -6.87 -27.02
CA GLU A 43 -8.02 -7.74 -28.12
C GLU A 43 -8.41 -9.09 -27.52
N GLU A 44 -9.68 -9.41 -27.76
CA GLU A 44 -10.22 -10.75 -28.01
C GLU A 44 -9.27 -11.88 -27.64
N GLU A 45 -9.60 -12.59 -26.55
CA GLU A 45 -9.27 -14.00 -26.31
C GLU A 45 -7.97 -14.53 -26.96
N PHE A 46 -6.88 -13.76 -26.87
CA PHE A 46 -5.59 -14.20 -27.37
C PHE A 46 -5.21 -15.44 -26.57
N PHE A 47 -4.93 -16.54 -27.27
CA PHE A 47 -4.55 -17.80 -26.65
C PHE A 47 -3.49 -17.51 -25.58
N LEU A 48 -3.73 -17.98 -24.35
CA LEU A 48 -2.93 -17.73 -23.14
C LEU A 48 -1.40 -17.83 -23.37
N GLY A 49 -1.00 -18.72 -24.28
CA GLY A 49 0.39 -18.92 -24.69
C GLY A 49 1.01 -17.72 -25.41
N GLU A 50 0.25 -16.94 -26.16
CA GLU A 50 0.75 -15.89 -27.05
C GLU A 50 1.20 -14.62 -26.28
N LEU A 51 0.47 -14.24 -25.23
CA LEU A 51 0.87 -13.14 -24.34
C LEU A 51 2.15 -13.47 -23.56
N ASN A 52 2.24 -14.69 -23.02
CA ASN A 52 3.42 -15.15 -22.30
C ASN A 52 4.61 -15.33 -23.22
N LEU A 53 4.40 -15.78 -24.46
CA LEU A 53 5.45 -15.86 -25.46
C LEU A 53 6.00 -14.47 -25.80
N ARG A 54 5.12 -13.47 -25.98
CA ARG A 54 5.53 -12.07 -26.25
C ARG A 54 6.27 -11.45 -25.06
N GLN A 55 5.82 -11.71 -23.84
CA GLN A 55 6.54 -11.26 -22.63
C GLN A 55 7.88 -11.99 -22.46
N CYS A 56 7.92 -13.31 -22.67
CA CYS A 56 9.13 -14.12 -22.62
C CYS A 56 10.18 -13.62 -23.61
N ARG A 57 9.81 -13.38 -24.87
CA ARG A 57 10.71 -12.81 -25.89
C ARG A 57 11.33 -11.48 -25.44
N ARG A 58 10.53 -10.58 -24.84
CA ARG A 58 11.05 -9.33 -24.27
C ARG A 58 12.02 -9.59 -23.12
N LYS A 59 11.71 -10.51 -22.20
CA LYS A 59 12.60 -10.85 -21.07
C LYS A 59 13.91 -11.47 -21.53
N ILE A 60 13.90 -12.31 -22.57
CA ILE A 60 15.11 -12.85 -23.19
C ILE A 60 15.96 -11.74 -23.80
N PHE A 61 15.35 -10.79 -24.52
CA PHE A 61 16.07 -9.65 -25.09
C PHE A 61 16.83 -8.82 -24.04
N TYR A 62 16.26 -8.67 -22.84
CA TYR A 62 16.92 -7.98 -21.72
C TYR A 62 17.86 -8.88 -20.88
N GLY A 63 18.08 -10.15 -21.27
CA GLY A 63 18.93 -11.09 -20.54
C GLY A 63 18.31 -11.66 -19.26
N HIS A 64 17.00 -11.49 -19.05
CA HIS A 64 16.30 -11.93 -17.84
C HIS A 64 15.76 -13.36 -17.99
N TYR A 65 16.64 -14.33 -18.16
CA TYR A 65 16.26 -15.73 -18.47
C TYR A 65 15.41 -16.39 -17.37
N THR A 66 15.74 -16.17 -16.09
CA THR A 66 14.97 -16.71 -14.96
C THR A 66 13.53 -16.19 -14.97
N THR A 67 13.37 -14.90 -15.29
CA THR A 67 12.06 -14.27 -15.41
C THR A 67 11.32 -14.79 -16.64
N ALA A 68 12.01 -15.03 -17.76
CA ALA A 68 11.42 -15.61 -18.96
C ALA A 68 10.86 -17.02 -18.71
N VAL A 69 11.59 -17.87 -17.99
CA VAL A 69 11.11 -19.20 -17.58
C VAL A 69 9.88 -19.08 -16.68
N ARG A 70 9.90 -18.18 -15.69
CA ARG A 70 8.73 -17.94 -14.82
C ARG A 70 7.50 -17.48 -15.59
N VAL A 71 7.67 -16.61 -16.58
CA VAL A 71 6.58 -16.13 -17.45
C VAL A 71 6.02 -17.26 -18.33
N LEU A 72 6.88 -18.14 -18.84
CA LEU A 72 6.42 -19.31 -19.62
C LEU A 72 5.68 -20.34 -18.74
N SER A 73 6.14 -20.53 -17.51
CA SER A 73 5.55 -21.49 -16.57
C SER A 73 4.36 -20.94 -15.79
N SER A 74 4.10 -19.62 -15.86
CA SER A 74 2.97 -19.03 -15.15
C SER A 74 1.67 -19.20 -15.93
N SER A 75 0.64 -19.66 -15.23
CA SER A 75 -0.74 -19.42 -15.64
C SER A 75 -1.03 -17.92 -15.49
N ASN A 76 -1.62 -17.28 -16.50
CA ASN A 76 -1.91 -15.84 -16.40
C ASN A 76 -2.94 -15.57 -15.31
N VAL A 77 -3.10 -14.28 -15.00
CA VAL A 77 -4.21 -13.79 -14.21
C VAL A 77 -5.50 -14.31 -14.85
N ALA A 78 -6.32 -15.00 -14.06
CA ALA A 78 -7.60 -15.53 -14.54
C ALA A 78 -8.48 -14.35 -14.99
N PRO A 79 -9.16 -14.46 -16.14
CA PRO A 79 -10.03 -13.40 -16.61
C PRO A 79 -11.18 -13.19 -15.63
N TYR A 80 -11.70 -11.96 -15.58
CA TYR A 80 -12.90 -11.64 -14.81
C TYR A 80 -14.11 -12.30 -15.49
N SER A 81 -14.55 -13.44 -14.96
CA SER A 81 -15.70 -14.20 -15.44
C SER A 81 -16.39 -14.91 -14.27
N ASP A 82 -17.66 -15.28 -14.45
CA ASP A 82 -18.42 -16.00 -13.43
C ASP A 82 -17.75 -17.33 -13.04
N ALA A 83 -17.12 -18.01 -14.00
CA ALA A 83 -16.37 -19.23 -13.74
C ALA A 83 -15.17 -18.99 -12.80
N THR A 84 -14.44 -17.89 -13.01
CA THR A 84 -13.35 -17.48 -12.11
C THR A 84 -13.90 -17.11 -10.74
N LEU A 85 -15.04 -16.42 -10.66
CA LEU A 85 -15.68 -16.02 -9.41
C LEU A 85 -16.09 -17.25 -8.58
N VAL A 86 -16.72 -18.25 -9.21
CA VAL A 86 -17.06 -19.53 -8.56
C VAL A 86 -15.80 -20.28 -8.10
N ALA A 87 -14.75 -20.30 -8.92
CA ALA A 87 -13.47 -20.93 -8.53
C ALA A 87 -12.80 -20.21 -7.34
N LEU A 88 -12.92 -18.88 -7.26
CA LEU A 88 -12.45 -18.09 -6.11
C LEU A 88 -13.28 -18.38 -4.86
N GLN A 89 -14.62 -18.38 -4.98
CA GLN A 89 -15.51 -18.72 -3.86
C GLN A 89 -15.23 -20.12 -3.31
N TYR A 90 -15.02 -21.10 -4.19
CA TYR A 90 -14.66 -22.46 -3.78
C TYR A 90 -13.35 -22.51 -2.99
N LYS A 91 -12.31 -21.79 -3.45
CA LYS A 91 -11.00 -21.76 -2.76
C LYS A 91 -11.02 -20.98 -1.45
N HIS A 92 -11.90 -19.99 -1.33
CA HIS A 92 -11.91 -19.02 -0.23
C HIS A 92 -13.22 -19.04 0.57
N HIS A 93 -13.85 -20.21 0.71
CA HIS A 93 -15.13 -20.33 1.42
C HIS A 93 -15.04 -19.72 2.83
N ASP A 94 -15.93 -18.76 3.10
CA ASP A 94 -16.16 -17.98 4.35
C ASP A 94 -15.27 -18.31 5.55
N SER A 95 -13.98 -18.02 5.41
CA SER A 95 -13.07 -17.94 6.55
C SER A 95 -12.96 -16.48 6.95
N SER A 96 -14.07 -15.91 7.41
CA SER A 96 -14.03 -14.60 8.06
C SER A 96 -13.03 -14.71 9.22
N PRO A 97 -11.98 -13.88 9.27
CA PRO A 97 -10.98 -13.97 10.32
C PRO A 97 -11.67 -13.76 11.66
N PHE A 98 -11.76 -14.83 12.45
CA PHE A 98 -12.32 -14.79 13.79
C PHE A 98 -11.38 -13.96 14.65
N LEU A 99 -11.85 -12.79 15.10
CA LEU A 99 -11.17 -12.00 16.11
C LEU A 99 -11.56 -12.58 17.47
N PRO A 100 -10.66 -13.27 18.20
CA PRO A 100 -10.97 -13.77 19.52
C PRO A 100 -11.32 -12.57 20.41
N THR A 101 -12.59 -12.51 20.80
CA THR A 101 -13.10 -11.56 21.79
C THR A 101 -12.73 -12.08 23.18
N LEU A 102 -11.44 -12.27 23.43
CA LEU A 102 -10.96 -12.58 24.78
C LEU A 102 -11.08 -11.29 25.60
N PRO A 103 -11.72 -11.32 26.79
CA PRO A 103 -11.66 -10.19 27.70
C PRO A 103 -10.18 -9.97 28.04
N VAL A 104 -9.65 -8.84 27.62
CA VAL A 104 -8.28 -8.45 27.96
C VAL A 104 -8.26 -8.20 29.46
N ASP A 105 -7.56 -9.07 30.18
CA ASP A 105 -7.37 -8.93 31.63
C ASP A 105 -6.42 -7.75 31.88
N HIS A 106 -7.01 -6.57 32.05
CA HIS A 106 -6.28 -5.32 32.22
C HIS A 106 -5.68 -5.24 33.62
N HIS A 107 -4.54 -5.91 33.82
CA HIS A 107 -3.67 -5.56 34.93
C HIS A 107 -3.12 -4.14 34.67
N PRO A 108 -3.29 -3.18 35.59
CA PRO A 108 -2.79 -1.83 35.39
C PRO A 108 -1.25 -1.87 35.33
N LEU A 109 -0.72 -1.69 34.11
CA LEU A 109 0.70 -1.51 33.87
C LEU A 109 1.12 -0.13 34.37
N VAL A 110 1.74 -0.10 35.55
CA VAL A 110 2.37 1.12 36.07
C VAL A 110 3.74 1.27 35.41
N GLY A 111 3.79 2.04 34.34
CA GLY A 111 5.03 2.38 33.61
C GLY A 111 5.43 3.84 33.86
N SER A 112 6.73 4.07 34.08
CA SER A 112 7.29 5.43 34.10
C SER A 112 7.31 6.02 32.69
N SER A 113 6.91 7.29 32.54
CA SER A 113 6.90 8.01 31.26
C SER A 113 8.26 7.98 30.58
N PHE A 114 9.35 8.09 31.35
CA PHE A 114 10.73 8.00 30.85
C PHE A 114 11.03 6.65 30.21
N VAL A 115 10.56 5.55 30.79
CA VAL A 115 10.79 4.19 30.27
C VAL A 115 10.00 3.96 28.98
N VAL A 116 8.75 4.44 28.93
CA VAL A 116 7.92 4.33 27.73
C VAL A 116 8.55 5.13 26.58
N LEU A 117 9.02 6.34 26.86
CA LEU A 117 9.62 7.21 25.85
C LEU A 117 10.95 6.65 25.34
N ASP A 118 11.77 6.06 26.21
CA ASP A 118 13.01 5.38 25.81
C ASP A 118 12.73 4.15 24.93
N MET A 119 11.69 3.38 25.24
CA MET A 119 11.24 2.28 24.37
C MET A 119 10.76 2.78 23.02
N ILE A 120 9.99 3.88 22.96
CA ILE A 120 9.56 4.47 21.68
C ILE A 120 10.77 4.96 20.85
N ARG A 121 11.79 5.52 21.49
CA ARG A 121 13.05 5.93 20.84
C ARG A 121 13.88 4.76 20.31
N SER A 122 13.74 3.58 20.91
CA SER A 122 14.50 2.39 20.50
C SER A 122 14.06 1.81 19.14
N PHE A 123 12.92 2.25 18.60
CA PHE A 123 12.45 1.78 17.30
C PHE A 123 13.38 2.27 16.16
N PRO A 124 13.79 1.38 15.24
CA PRO A 124 14.55 1.78 14.07
C PRO A 124 13.79 2.81 13.22
N HIS A 125 14.52 3.77 12.63
CA HIS A 125 13.93 4.67 11.65
C HIS A 125 13.41 3.89 10.43
N GLY A 126 12.26 4.31 9.89
CA GLY A 126 11.64 3.67 8.73
C GLY A 126 10.85 2.39 9.03
N THR A 127 10.61 2.05 10.31
CA THR A 127 9.67 0.99 10.70
C THR A 127 8.32 1.17 10.02
N SER A 128 7.78 0.11 9.40
CA SER A 128 6.49 0.14 8.70
C SER A 128 5.37 0.61 9.63
N CYS A 129 4.38 1.32 9.06
CA CYS A 129 3.18 1.66 9.81
C CYS A 129 2.45 0.41 10.29
N GLY A 130 1.80 0.50 11.45
CA GLY A 130 0.77 -0.45 11.85
C GLY A 130 -0.49 -0.34 11.00
N ARG A 131 -1.52 -1.11 11.36
CA ARG A 131 -2.86 -1.06 10.74
C ARG A 131 -3.49 0.33 10.78
N ASP A 132 -3.14 1.10 11.80
CA ASP A 132 -3.57 2.46 12.08
C ASP A 132 -2.84 3.53 11.25
N GLY A 133 -1.80 3.14 10.50
CA GLY A 133 -1.00 4.10 9.73
C GLY A 133 0.02 4.88 10.57
N PHE A 134 0.11 4.66 11.88
CA PHE A 134 1.04 5.39 12.74
C PHE A 134 2.41 4.69 12.83
N ARG A 135 3.46 5.51 12.95
CA ARG A 135 4.84 5.07 13.22
C ARG A 135 5.30 5.65 14.54
N ALA A 136 6.28 4.99 15.17
CA ALA A 136 6.98 5.54 16.33
C ALA A 136 7.54 6.96 16.06
N GLN A 137 7.95 7.22 14.81
CA GLN A 137 8.40 8.55 14.38
C GLN A 137 7.32 9.63 14.55
N HIS A 138 6.06 9.35 14.23
CA HIS A 138 4.98 10.34 14.39
C HIS A 138 4.75 10.69 15.87
N LEU A 139 4.89 9.70 16.76
CA LEU A 139 4.85 9.92 18.20
C LEU A 139 6.05 10.77 18.67
N MET A 140 7.24 10.47 18.16
CA MET A 140 8.46 11.23 18.48
C MET A 140 8.41 12.67 17.95
N ASP A 141 7.82 12.90 16.78
CA ASP A 141 7.69 14.23 16.19
C ASP A 141 6.65 15.07 16.98
N TYR A 142 5.57 14.43 17.44
CA TYR A 142 4.58 15.06 18.33
C TYR A 142 5.19 15.39 19.70
N LEU A 143 5.86 14.43 20.33
CA LEU A 143 6.50 14.56 21.64
C LEU A 143 7.84 15.32 21.61
N GLY A 144 8.34 15.69 20.44
CA GLY A 144 9.56 16.47 20.28
C GLY A 144 9.32 17.97 20.05
N GLY A 145 8.07 18.37 19.79
CA GLY A 145 7.67 19.74 19.48
C GLY A 145 6.99 20.48 20.64
N ALA A 146 6.41 21.65 20.35
CA ALA A 146 5.67 22.48 21.32
C ALA A 146 4.46 21.77 21.98
N ALA A 147 4.06 20.59 21.51
CA ALA A 147 2.95 19.79 22.05
C ALA A 147 3.31 19.06 23.37
N VAL A 148 4.59 18.99 23.75
CA VAL A 148 5.02 18.46 25.06
C VAL A 148 4.39 19.26 26.21
N ALA A 149 4.31 20.58 26.08
CA ALA A 149 3.70 21.45 27.09
C ALA A 149 2.21 21.14 27.31
N ILE A 150 1.50 20.75 26.25
CA ILE A 150 0.06 20.40 26.29
C ILE A 150 -0.14 19.02 26.95
N SER A 151 0.84 18.13 26.81
CA SER A 151 0.80 16.77 27.35
C SER A 151 0.91 16.77 28.88
N ASP A 152 1.84 17.56 29.42
CA ASP A 152 2.02 17.70 30.87
C ASP A 152 0.82 18.37 31.54
N GLU A 153 0.22 19.37 30.89
CA GLU A 153 -1.00 20.04 31.36
C GLU A 153 -2.23 19.12 31.35
N LEU A 154 -2.35 18.26 30.33
CA LEU A 154 -3.42 17.26 30.23
C LEU A 154 -3.26 16.12 31.27
N ILE A 155 -2.03 15.70 31.57
CA ILE A 155 -1.77 14.68 32.59
C ILE A 155 -2.03 15.27 33.99
N ALA A 156 -1.68 16.54 34.21
CA ALA A 156 -2.00 17.27 35.43
C ALA A 156 -3.52 17.45 35.62
N SER A 157 -4.28 17.72 34.55
CA SER A 157 -5.74 17.87 34.65
C SER A 157 -6.45 16.55 34.96
N ASN A 158 -6.01 15.43 34.40
CA ASN A 158 -6.56 14.10 34.71
C ASN A 158 -6.22 13.60 36.13
N THR A 159 -5.25 14.21 36.80
CA THR A 159 -4.89 13.88 38.20
C THR A 159 -5.56 14.79 39.23
N MET A 160 -6.16 15.91 38.81
CA MET A 160 -6.89 16.84 39.70
C MET A 160 -8.42 16.65 39.75
N GLU A 161 -9.03 15.88 38.85
CA GLU A 161 -10.45 15.49 38.96
C GLU A 161 -10.64 14.19 39.77
N ARG A 162 -10.29 14.22 41.06
CA ARG A 162 -10.80 13.27 42.06
C ARG A 162 -11.40 13.98 43.25
#